data_AF-A0A444Z6I3-F1
#
_entry.id   AF-A0A444Z6I3-F1
#
_cell.length_a   1.000
_cell.length_b   1.000
_cell.length_c   1.000
_cell.angle_alpha   90.00
_cell.angle_beta   90.00
_cell.angle_gamma   90.00
#
_symmetry.space_group_name_H-M   'P 1'
#
loop_
_entity.id
_entity.type
_entity.pdbx_description
1 polymer ?
#
loop_
_entity_poly.entity_id
_entity_poly.type
_entity_poly.pdbx_seq_one_letter_code
_entity_poly.pdbx_strand_id
1 'polypeptide(L)'
;MATFELYRRSTIGMCLTETLDEMVQNGTLSPELAIQVLVQFDKGHLHTYRFCDNVWTFMLQDAVIKTDDCQENVGRVKIVACDSKLLTQ
;
A
#
# COMPACT_ATOMS: atom_id res chain seq x y z
N MET A 1 -8.00 3.13 -19.55
CA MET A 1 -6.83 2.27 -19.23
C MET A 1 -7.24 1.34 -18.12
N ALA A 2 -7.42 0.05 -18.42
CA ALA A 2 -7.76 -0.94 -17.41
C ALA A 2 -6.51 -1.17 -16.54
N THR A 3 -6.52 -0.67 -15.31
CA THR A 3 -5.52 -1.02 -14.30
C THR A 3 -5.69 -2.50 -14.01
N PHE A 4 -4.66 -3.29 -14.32
CA PHE A 4 -4.70 -4.73 -14.21
C PHE A 4 -4.82 -5.12 -12.73
N GLU A 5 -6.02 -5.51 -12.29
CA GLU A 5 -6.26 -6.13 -10.96
C GLU A 5 -5.52 -7.49 -10.78
N LEU A 6 -4.68 -7.87 -11.74
CA LEU A 6 -3.92 -9.12 -11.76
C LEU A 6 -3.09 -9.29 -10.48
N TYR A 7 -2.53 -8.19 -9.97
CA TYR A 7 -1.70 -8.20 -8.76
C TYR A 7 -2.50 -8.39 -7.47
N ARG A 8 -3.82 -8.14 -7.46
CA ARG A 8 -4.66 -8.39 -6.28
C ARG A 8 -4.76 -9.87 -5.91
N ARG A 9 -4.60 -10.77 -6.89
CA ARG A 9 -4.57 -12.24 -6.68
C ARG A 9 -3.20 -12.78 -6.31
N SER A 10 -2.16 -11.95 -6.36
CA SER A 10 -0.83 -12.35 -5.90
C SER A 10 -0.80 -12.39 -4.37
N THR A 11 0.19 -13.08 -3.79
CA THR A 11 0.35 -13.14 -2.32
C THR A 11 0.36 -11.77 -1.67
N ILE A 12 0.98 -10.75 -2.30
CA ILE A 12 0.94 -9.37 -1.78
C ILE A 12 -0.43 -8.72 -1.93
N GLY A 13 -1.13 -8.97 -3.03
CA GLY A 13 -2.49 -8.47 -3.19
C GLY A 13 -3.43 -9.03 -2.14
N MET A 14 -3.28 -10.32 -1.81
CA MET A 14 -4.05 -10.97 -0.74
C MET A 14 -3.67 -10.40 0.63
N CYS A 15 -2.38 -10.34 0.99
CA CYS A 15 -1.96 -9.76 2.26
C CYS A 15 -2.37 -8.29 2.43
N LEU A 16 -2.30 -7.50 1.36
CA LEU A 16 -2.77 -6.11 1.35
C LEU A 16 -4.28 -6.05 1.58
N THR A 17 -5.06 -6.89 0.89
CA THR A 17 -6.51 -6.94 1.04
C THR A 17 -6.89 -7.39 2.46
N GLU A 18 -6.26 -8.43 2.99
CA GLU A 18 -6.46 -8.91 4.37
C GLU A 18 -6.15 -7.83 5.40
N THR A 19 -5.04 -7.10 5.22
CA THR A 19 -4.67 -5.99 6.12
C THR A 19 -5.68 -4.85 6.06
N LEU A 20 -6.13 -4.48 4.86
CA LEU A 20 -7.14 -3.45 4.66
C LEU A 20 -8.48 -3.85 5.27
N ASP A 21 -8.88 -5.12 5.11
CA ASP A 21 -10.10 -5.66 5.72
C ASP A 21 -10.03 -5.62 7.25
N GLU A 22 -8.89 -6.00 7.85
CA GLU A 22 -8.68 -5.87 9.30
C GLU A 22 -8.77 -4.41 9.77
N MET A 23 -8.17 -3.48 9.03
CA MET A 23 -8.21 -2.06 9.37
C MET A 23 -9.62 -1.47 9.27
N VAL A 24 -10.42 -1.93 8.30
CA VAL A 24 -11.84 -1.56 8.17
C VAL A 24 -12.66 -2.15 9.31
N GLN A 25 -12.46 -3.42 9.66
CA GLN A 25 -13.15 -4.07 10.78
C GLN A 25 -12.85 -3.40 12.12
N ASN A 26 -11.60 -2.97 12.32
CA ASN A 26 -11.17 -2.25 13.51
C ASN A 26 -11.60 -0.77 13.52
N GLY A 27 -12.30 -0.29 12.48
CA GLY A 27 -12.74 1.10 12.36
C GLY A 27 -11.60 2.10 12.19
N THR A 28 -10.39 1.63 11.85
CA THR A 28 -9.20 2.46 11.63
C THR A 28 -9.23 3.14 10.25
N LEU A 29 -9.82 2.47 9.27
CA LEU A 29 -10.01 2.98 7.90
C LEU A 29 -11.49 2.88 7.49
N SER A 30 -11.95 3.81 6.67
CA SER A 30 -13.24 3.68 6.00
C SER A 30 -13.13 2.69 4.83
N PRO A 31 -14.21 1.96 4.48
CA PRO A 31 -14.22 1.06 3.32
C PRO A 31 -13.84 1.77 2.01
N GLU A 32 -14.29 3.01 1.82
CA GLU A 32 -13.98 3.81 0.62
C GLU A 32 -12.48 4.09 0.50
N LEU A 33 -11.82 4.37 1.62
CA LEU A 33 -10.38 4.63 1.65
C LEU A 33 -9.57 3.36 1.37
N ALA A 34 -9.99 2.21 1.89
CA ALA A 34 -9.37 0.91 1.58
C ALA A 34 -9.45 0.58 0.08
N ILE A 35 -10.61 0.83 -0.55
CA ILE A 35 -10.78 0.65 -2.00
C ILE A 35 -9.85 1.60 -2.78
N GLN A 36 -9.69 2.85 -2.34
CA GLN A 36 -8.74 3.77 -2.98
C GLN A 36 -7.30 3.27 -2.89
N VAL A 37 -6.88 2.68 -1.76
CA VAL A 37 -5.54 2.08 -1.63
C VAL A 37 -5.36 0.95 -2.64
N LEU A 38 -6.35 0.06 -2.82
CA LEU A 38 -6.29 -1.01 -3.82
C LEU A 38 -6.20 -0.45 -5.26
N VAL A 39 -6.95 0.60 -5.56
CA VAL A 39 -6.88 1.28 -6.86
C VAL A 39 -5.50 1.92 -7.09
N GLN A 40 -4.86 2.45 -6.05
CA GLN A 40 -3.50 2.98 -6.17
C GLN A 40 -2.45 1.87 -6.28
N PHE A 41 -2.65 0.75 -5.58
CA PHE A 41 -1.84 -0.44 -5.72
C PHE A 41 -1.85 -0.95 -7.17
N ASP A 42 -3.01 -0.96 -7.83
CA ASP A 42 -3.09 -1.37 -9.24
C ASP A 42 -2.51 -0.33 -10.23
N LYS A 43 -2.32 0.92 -9.79
CA LYS A 43 -1.72 2.00 -10.59
C LYS A 43 -0.20 2.08 -10.41
N GLY A 44 0.33 1.65 -9.26
CA GLY A 44 1.74 1.74 -8.94
C GLY A 44 2.54 0.60 -9.57
N HIS A 45 3.63 0.94 -10.27
CA HIS A 45 4.64 -0.05 -10.66
C HIS A 45 5.45 -0.47 -9.42
N LEU A 46 4.89 -1.37 -8.61
CA LEU A 46 5.59 -1.97 -7.50
C LEU A 46 6.75 -2.82 -8.04
N HIS A 47 7.99 -2.43 -7.73
CA HIS A 47 9.19 -3.10 -8.24
C HIS A 47 9.56 -4.31 -7.37
N THR A 48 9.62 -4.14 -6.04
CA THR A 48 9.88 -5.23 -5.08
C THR A 48 9.25 -4.91 -3.73
N TYR A 49 8.97 -5.93 -2.91
CA TYR A 49 8.58 -5.75 -1.51
C TYR A 49 9.22 -6.81 -0.60
N ARG A 50 9.20 -6.55 0.71
CA ARG A 50 9.63 -7.48 1.76
C ARG A 50 8.79 -7.26 3.01
N PHE A 51 8.31 -8.34 3.62
CA PHE A 51 7.82 -8.33 4.99
C PHE A 51 8.75 -9.18 5.85
N CYS A 52 9.26 -8.62 6.94
CA CYS A 52 10.10 -9.32 7.90
C CYS A 52 9.99 -8.62 9.25
N ASP A 53 9.89 -9.40 10.34
CA ASP A 53 9.85 -8.88 11.71
C ASP A 53 8.81 -7.77 11.93
N ASN A 54 7.60 -7.96 11.37
CA ASN A 54 6.50 -6.97 11.44
C ASN A 54 6.82 -5.61 10.77
N VAL A 55 7.83 -5.59 9.90
CA VAL A 55 8.21 -4.43 9.09
C VAL A 55 7.95 -4.74 7.62
N TRP A 56 7.12 -3.91 7.01
CA TRP A 56 6.91 -3.86 5.58
C TRP A 56 7.95 -2.94 4.93
N THR A 57 8.52 -3.38 3.83
CA THR A 57 9.36 -2.57 2.94
C THR A 57 8.83 -2.66 1.52
N PHE A 58 8.52 -1.52 0.90
CA PHE A 58 8.07 -1.42 -0.48
C PHE A 58 9.08 -0.62 -1.29
N MET A 59 9.38 -1.08 -2.51
CA MET A 59 10.17 -0.36 -3.49
C MET A 59 9.29 -0.09 -4.71
N LEU A 60 9.02 1.18 -5.00
CA LEU A 60 8.27 1.63 -6.17
C LEU A 60 9.22 2.25 -7.18
N GLN A 61 8.89 2.12 -8.47
CA GLN A 61 9.53 2.86 -9.56
C GLN A 61 8.52 3.81 -10.20
N ASP A 62 9.00 4.96 -10.66
CA ASP A 62 8.20 5.99 -11.35
C ASP A 62 6.92 6.37 -10.59
N ALA A 63 7.06 6.60 -9.28
CA ALA A 63 5.96 6.89 -8.38
C ALA A 63 5.57 8.36 -8.44
N VAL A 64 4.26 8.65 -8.42
CA VAL A 64 3.76 10.02 -8.30
C VAL A 64 3.31 10.26 -6.86
N ILE A 65 4.00 11.14 -6.15
CA ILE A 65 3.67 11.54 -4.79
C ILE A 65 2.78 12.78 -4.85
N LYS A 66 1.61 12.73 -4.23
CA LYS A 66 0.67 13.85 -4.14
C LYS A 66 0.51 14.25 -2.68
N THR A 67 0.66 15.53 -2.41
CA THR A 67 0.25 16.20 -1.17
C THR A 67 -0.78 17.28 -1.53
N ASP A 68 -1.37 17.93 -0.53
CA ASP A 68 -2.41 18.94 -0.75
C ASP A 68 -1.91 20.13 -1.60
N ASP A 69 -0.61 20.43 -1.54
CA ASP A 69 0.00 21.59 -2.20
C ASP A 69 0.85 21.22 -3.43
N CYS A 70 1.23 19.94 -3.61
CA CYS A 70 2.09 19.55 -4.73
C CYS A 70 1.89 18.11 -5.23
N GLN A 71 2.27 17.90 -6.49
CA GLN A 71 2.37 16.59 -7.09
C GLN A 71 3.71 16.46 -7.79
N GLU A 72 4.53 15.51 -7.34
CA GLU A 72 5.85 15.26 -7.91
C GLU A 72 5.99 13.82 -8.43
N ASN A 73 6.78 13.66 -9.50
CA ASN A 73 7.14 12.36 -10.03
C ASN A 73 8.53 11.97 -9.54
N VAL A 74 8.64 10.79 -8.94
CA VAL A 74 9.82 10.27 -8.27
C VAL A 74 10.20 8.93 -8.90
N GLY A 75 11.35 8.88 -9.55
CA GLY A 75 11.80 7.69 -10.28
C GLY A 75 11.95 6.43 -9.41
N ARG A 76 12.23 6.57 -8.10
CA ARG A 76 12.26 5.44 -7.17
C ARG A 76 11.90 5.87 -5.75
N VAL A 77 11.00 5.12 -5.11
CA VAL A 77 10.57 5.37 -3.73
C VAL A 77 10.75 4.10 -2.90
N LYS A 78 11.29 4.23 -1.69
CA LYS A 78 11.32 3.17 -0.68
C LYS A 78 10.45 3.56 0.49
N ILE A 79 9.45 2.75 0.81
CA ILE A 79 8.57 2.94 1.96
C ILE A 79 8.87 1.84 2.97
N VAL A 80 9.10 2.19 4.23
CA VAL A 80 9.24 1.25 5.34
C VAL A 80 8.15 1.55 6.35
N ALA A 81 7.33 0.55 6.68
CA ALA A 81 6.21 0.69 7.60
C ALA A 81 6.29 -0.40 8.67
N CYS A 82 6.26 0.01 9.94
CA CYS A 82 6.20 -0.91 11.08
C CYS A 82 4.76 -1.04 11.56
N ASP A 83 4.40 -2.20 12.11
CA ASP A 83 3.13 -2.36 12.81
C ASP A 83 3.06 -1.43 14.03
N SER A 84 2.07 -0.53 14.05
CA SER A 84 1.84 0.42 15.13
C SER A 84 1.35 -0.23 16.43
N LYS A 85 0.82 -1.46 16.37
CA LYS A 85 0.43 -2.25 17.55
C LYS A 85 1.63 -2.57 18.45
N LEU A 86 2.86 -2.45 17.94
CA LEU A 86 4.09 -2.60 18.72
C LEU A 86 4.48 -1.34 19.52
N LEU A 87 3.84 -0.20 19.28
CA LEU A 87 4.16 1.08 19.95
C LEU A 87 3.32 1.33 21.21
N THR A 88 2.30 0.51 21.48
CA THR A 88 1.41 0.65 22.65
C THR A 88 1.77 -0.28 23.81
N GLN A 89 3.05 -0.61 23.99
CA GLN A 89 3.56 -1.24 25.23
C GLN A 89 4.12 -0.21 26.20
#